data_AF-A0A9D6HIZ6-F1
#
_entry.id   AF-A0A9D6HIZ6-F1
#
_cell.length_a   1.000
_cell.length_b   1.000
_cell.length_c   1.000
_cell.angle_alpha   90.00
_cell.angle_beta   90.00
_cell.angle_gamma   90.00
#
_symmetry.space_group_name_H-M   'P 1'
#
loop_
_entity.id
_entity.type
_entity.pdbx_description
1 polymer ?
#
loop_
_entity_poly.entity_id
_entity_poly.type
_entity_poly.pdbx_seq_one_letter_code
_entity_poly.pdbx_strand_id
1 'polypeptide(L)'
;MKRMAINRWAYMAIVVLVTIGVGVAQETGFALVQLGLALALPALTYPMGLIGSLCALPLIYAGIATVGEAHLVASPIYAIAGWLQWYVVFPKLFGNRFNSTFDSDTTRQSIWR
;
A
#
# COMPACT_ATOMS: atom_id res chain seq x y z
N MET A 1 8.49 24.01 0.07
CA MET A 1 8.24 22.78 -0.72
C MET A 1 6.76 22.43 -0.62
N LYS A 2 5.99 22.57 -1.71
CA LYS A 2 4.57 22.17 -1.75
C LYS A 2 4.51 20.67 -1.47
N ARG A 3 3.92 20.25 -0.33
CA ARG A 3 3.56 18.84 -0.10
C ARG A 3 2.59 18.46 -1.21
N MET A 4 3.05 17.69 -2.19
CA MET A 4 2.17 17.05 -3.16
C MET A 4 1.38 15.99 -2.40
N ALA A 5 0.24 16.40 -1.84
CA ALA A 5 -0.74 15.48 -1.30
C ALA A 5 -1.28 14.68 -2.49
N ILE A 6 -0.74 13.47 -2.68
CA ILE A 6 -1.17 12.59 -3.77
C ILE A 6 -2.68 12.36 -3.60
N ASN A 7 -3.43 12.46 -4.69
CA ASN A 7 -4.88 12.24 -4.66
C ASN A 7 -5.14 10.77 -4.31
N ARG A 8 -6.02 10.52 -3.32
CA ARG A 8 -6.38 9.17 -2.84
C ARG A 8 -6.81 8.25 -3.98
N TRP A 9 -7.53 8.81 -4.96
CA TRP A 9 -7.99 8.09 -6.14
C TRP A 9 -6.85 7.75 -7.11
N ALA A 10 -5.88 8.65 -7.26
CA ALA A 10 -4.70 8.39 -8.08
C ALA A 10 -3.85 7.28 -7.47
N TYR A 11 -3.70 7.27 -6.13
CA TYR A 11 -3.02 6.18 -5.43
C TYR A 11 -3.72 4.83 -5.66
N MET A 12 -5.05 4.76 -5.49
CA MET A 12 -5.83 3.55 -5.75
C MET A 12 -5.62 3.04 -7.18
N ALA A 13 -5.71 3.94 -8.18
CA ALA A 13 -5.51 3.59 -9.57
C ALA A 13 -4.09 3.06 -9.84
N ILE A 14 -3.06 3.69 -9.24
CA ILE A 14 -1.67 3.23 -9.35
C ILE A 14 -1.51 1.82 -8.76
N VAL A 15 -2.08 1.56 -7.58
CA VAL A 15 -1.97 0.23 -6.96
C VAL A 15 -2.62 -0.83 -7.85
N VAL A 16 -3.84 -0.58 -8.35
CA VAL A 16 -4.53 -1.51 -9.24
C VAL A 16 -3.71 -1.79 -10.51
N LEU A 17 -3.18 -0.74 -11.15
CA LEU A 17 -2.35 -0.87 -12.35
C LEU A 17 -1.07 -1.67 -12.08
N VAL A 18 -0.40 -1.41 -10.95
CA VAL A 18 0.81 -2.14 -10.56
C VAL A 18 0.47 -3.61 -10.27
N THR A 19 -0.62 -3.91 -9.57
CA THR A 19 -1.03 -5.30 -9.26
C THR A 19 -1.34 -6.08 -10.54
N ILE A 20 -2.11 -5.49 -11.46
CA ILE A 20 -2.41 -6.13 -12.77
C ILE A 20 -1.10 -6.31 -13.55
N GLY A 21 -0.24 -5.29 -13.55
CA GLY A 21 1.07 -5.34 -14.20
C GLY A 21 1.92 -6.49 -13.67
N VAL A 22 1.94 -6.74 -12.35
CA VAL A 22 2.66 -7.90 -11.76
C VAL A 22 2.15 -9.20 -12.36
N GLY A 23 0.83 -9.40 -12.40
CA GLY A 23 0.22 -10.60 -12.96
C GLY A 23 0.61 -10.84 -14.42
N VAL A 24 0.46 -9.81 -15.27
CA VAL A 24 0.82 -9.89 -16.69
C VAL A 24 2.33 -10.08 -16.90
N ALA A 25 3.16 -9.40 -16.10
CA ALA A 25 4.61 -9.54 -16.20
C ALA A 25 5.06 -10.97 -15.91
N GLN A 26 4.43 -11.65 -14.94
CA GLN A 26 4.76 -13.05 -14.60
C GLN A 26 4.44 -14.03 -15.74
N GLU A 27 3.44 -13.73 -16.58
CA GLU A 27 3.08 -14.57 -17.74
C GLU A 27 3.92 -14.28 -18.98
N THR A 28 4.41 -13.05 -19.15
CA THR A 28 5.13 -12.60 -20.36
C THR A 28 6.65 -12.80 -20.34
N GLY A 29 7.25 -13.10 -19.17
CA GLY A 29 8.67 -13.43 -19.05
C GLY A 29 9.65 -12.24 -19.12
N PHE A 30 9.17 -10.99 -19.11
CA PHE A 30 10.04 -9.81 -19.09
C PHE A 30 10.67 -9.59 -17.71
N ALA A 31 11.84 -10.19 -17.48
CA ALA A 31 12.51 -10.22 -16.17
C ALA A 31 12.72 -8.85 -15.50
N LEU A 32 13.09 -7.81 -16.26
CA LEU A 32 13.27 -6.45 -15.74
C LEU A 32 11.94 -5.83 -15.27
N VAL A 33 10.87 -6.05 -16.02
CA VAL A 33 9.53 -5.54 -15.68
C VAL A 33 8.98 -6.30 -14.48
N GLN A 34 9.17 -7.62 -14.44
CA GLN A 34 8.81 -8.45 -13.28
C GLN A 34 9.51 -7.96 -12.01
N LEU A 35 10.83 -7.73 -12.06
CA LEU A 35 11.59 -7.25 -10.90
C LEU A 35 11.09 -5.86 -10.46
N GLY A 36 10.91 -4.93 -11.39
CA GLY A 36 10.43 -3.58 -11.09
C GLY A 36 9.06 -3.59 -10.41
N LEU A 37 8.12 -4.39 -10.94
CA LEU A 37 6.76 -4.48 -10.40
C LEU A 37 6.70 -5.27 -9.09
N ALA A 38 7.51 -6.32 -8.96
CA ALA A 38 7.65 -7.10 -7.73
C ALA A 38 8.21 -6.28 -6.56
N LEU A 39 8.99 -5.23 -6.84
CA LEU A 39 9.46 -4.27 -5.84
C LEU A 39 8.45 -3.12 -5.62
N ALA A 40 7.78 -2.66 -6.68
CA ALA A 40 6.81 -1.56 -6.59
C ALA A 40 5.58 -1.93 -5.76
N LEU A 41 5.03 -3.12 -5.95
CA LEU A 41 3.82 -3.57 -5.24
C LEU A 41 3.98 -3.59 -3.71
N PRO A 42 5.03 -4.20 -3.12
CA PRO A 42 5.25 -4.13 -1.68
C PRO A 42 5.62 -2.71 -1.23
N ALA A 43 6.36 -1.91 -2.02
CA ALA A 43 6.60 -0.51 -1.64
C ALA A 43 5.28 0.29 -1.49
N LEU A 44 4.28 -0.02 -2.33
CA LEU A 44 2.97 0.61 -2.29
C LEU A 44 2.07 0.06 -1.18
N THR A 45 2.15 -1.22 -0.85
CA THR A 45 1.12 -1.91 -0.05
C THR A 45 1.63 -2.58 1.23
N TYR A 46 2.93 -2.72 1.46
CA TYR A 46 3.49 -3.45 2.61
C TYR A 46 3.31 -2.68 3.93
N PRO A 47 2.88 -3.32 5.03
CA PRO A 47 2.62 -4.75 5.18
C PRO A 47 1.21 -5.23 4.77
N MET A 48 0.24 -4.32 4.62
CA MET A 48 -1.17 -4.70 4.45
C MET A 48 -1.47 -5.43 3.13
N GLY A 49 -0.63 -5.27 2.11
CA GLY A 49 -0.70 -5.97 0.82
C GLY A 49 -0.59 -7.50 0.94
N LEU A 50 -0.08 -8.01 2.06
CA LEU A 50 -0.04 -9.45 2.32
C LEU A 50 -1.45 -10.07 2.33
N ILE A 51 -2.47 -9.30 2.72
CA ILE A 51 -3.88 -9.74 2.66
C ILE A 51 -4.30 -9.98 1.21
N GLY A 52 -3.92 -9.09 0.29
CA GLY A 52 -4.16 -9.27 -1.14
C GLY A 52 -3.50 -10.55 -1.66
N SER A 53 -2.27 -10.83 -1.25
CA SER A 53 -1.53 -12.04 -1.62
C SER A 53 -2.23 -13.30 -1.11
N LEU A 54 -2.73 -13.28 0.14
CA LEU A 54 -3.47 -14.41 0.73
C LEU A 54 -4.79 -14.67 0.02
N CYS A 55 -5.42 -13.66 -0.59
CA CYS A 55 -6.60 -13.85 -1.42
C CYS A 55 -6.27 -14.42 -2.81
N ALA A 56 -5.12 -14.06 -3.39
CA ALA A 56 -4.70 -14.56 -4.69
C ALA A 56 -4.15 -16.00 -4.65
N LEU A 57 -3.44 -16.36 -3.57
CA LEU A 57 -2.76 -17.66 -3.43
C LEU A 57 -3.67 -18.89 -3.61
N PRO A 58 -4.88 -18.95 -3.02
CA PRO A 58 -5.79 -20.08 -3.21
C PRO A 58 -6.22 -20.28 -4.66
N LEU A 59 -6.47 -19.18 -5.39
CA LEU A 59 -6.87 -19.21 -6.81
C LEU A 59 -5.74 -19.80 -7.68
N ILE A 60 -4.50 -19.40 -7.41
CA ILE A 60 -3.32 -19.87 -8.13
C ILE A 60 -3.01 -21.33 -7.77
N TYR A 61 -2.97 -21.65 -6.47
CA TYR A 61 -2.56 -22.98 -6.00
C TYR A 61 -3.57 -24.08 -6.35
N ALA A 62 -4.87 -23.77 -6.34
CA ALA A 62 -5.91 -24.70 -6.79
C ALA A 62 -6.00 -24.83 -8.31
N GLY A 63 -5.21 -24.06 -9.08
CA GLY A 63 -5.26 -24.04 -10.54
C GLY A 63 -6.58 -23.51 -11.11
N ILE A 64 -7.33 -22.72 -10.33
CA ILE A 64 -8.63 -22.17 -10.72
C ILE A 64 -8.44 -20.98 -11.68
N ALA A 65 -7.39 -20.18 -11.47
CA ALA A 65 -7.10 -18.98 -12.23
C ALA A 65 -5.61 -18.90 -12.55
N THR A 66 -5.25 -18.25 -13.66
CA THR A 66 -3.85 -17.92 -13.92
C THR A 66 -3.32 -16.90 -12.91
N VAL A 67 -2.00 -16.72 -12.87
CA VAL A 67 -1.38 -15.72 -12.00
C VAL A 67 -1.91 -14.32 -12.31
N GLY A 68 -2.07 -13.98 -13.60
CA GLY A 68 -2.65 -12.72 -14.06
C GLY A 68 -4.08 -12.53 -13.58
N GLU A 69 -4.93 -13.54 -13.79
CA GLU A 69 -6.34 -13.51 -13.38
C GLU A 69 -6.50 -13.40 -11.86
N ALA A 70 -5.73 -14.16 -11.08
CA ALA A 70 -5.76 -14.10 -9.63
C ALA A 70 -5.38 -12.71 -9.09
N HIS A 71 -4.36 -12.07 -9.69
CA HIS A 71 -3.96 -10.71 -9.32
C HIS A 71 -4.99 -9.67 -9.76
N LEU A 72 -5.67 -9.87 -10.89
CA LEU A 72 -6.75 -8.99 -11.34
C LEU A 72 -7.92 -9.00 -10.35
N VAL A 73 -8.33 -10.20 -9.90
CA VAL A 73 -9.38 -10.38 -8.89
C VAL A 73 -8.95 -9.83 -7.52
N ALA A 74 -7.68 -10.01 -7.14
CA ALA A 74 -7.16 -9.50 -5.87
C ALA A 74 -6.83 -7.99 -5.89
N SER A 75 -6.76 -7.36 -7.07
CA SER A 75 -6.35 -5.96 -7.22
C SER A 75 -7.15 -4.96 -6.38
N PRO A 76 -8.49 -5.08 -6.20
CA PRO A 76 -9.24 -4.20 -5.30
C PRO A 76 -8.82 -4.37 -3.84
N ILE A 77 -8.46 -5.60 -3.43
CA ILE A 77 -8.05 -5.91 -2.07
C ILE A 77 -6.71 -5.25 -1.77
N TYR A 78 -5.74 -5.33 -2.70
CA TYR A 78 -4.47 -4.60 -2.58
C TYR A 78 -4.66 -3.09 -2.47
N ALA A 79 -5.53 -2.51 -3.30
CA ALA A 79 -5.79 -1.08 -3.31
C ALA A 79 -6.43 -0.60 -2.00
N ILE A 80 -7.45 -1.31 -1.50
CA ILE A 80 -8.11 -1.00 -0.23
C ILE A 80 -7.14 -1.17 0.93
N ALA A 81 -6.37 -2.26 0.97
CA ALA A 81 -5.41 -2.54 2.03
C ALA A 81 -4.31 -1.48 2.11
N GLY A 82 -3.71 -1.12 0.97
CA GLY A 82 -2.72 -0.05 0.88
C GLY A 82 -3.29 1.31 1.23
N TRP A 83 -4.52 1.61 0.78
CA TRP A 83 -5.18 2.86 1.14
C TRP A 83 -5.42 2.96 2.65
N LEU A 84 -5.94 1.89 3.26
CA LEU A 84 -6.20 1.84 4.70
C LEU A 84 -4.91 2.04 5.49
N GLN A 85 -3.82 1.41 5.04
CA GLN A 85 -2.51 1.60 5.64
C GLN A 85 -2.06 3.06 5.62
N TRP A 86 -1.97 3.69 4.44
CA TRP A 86 -1.37 5.01 4.29
C TRP A 86 -2.26 6.16 4.74
N TYR A 87 -3.58 6.03 4.62
CA TYR A 87 -4.52 7.12 4.89
C TYR A 87 -5.28 6.97 6.19
N VAL A 88 -5.32 5.77 6.79
CA VAL A 88 -6.02 5.53 8.06
C VAL A 88 -5.05 5.14 9.16
N VAL A 89 -4.22 4.11 8.94
CA VAL A 89 -3.38 3.54 9.99
C VAL A 89 -2.16 4.44 10.30
N PHE A 90 -1.38 4.82 9.29
CA PHE A 90 -0.21 5.67 9.45
C PHE A 90 -0.54 7.03 10.11
N PRO A 91 -1.56 7.79 9.65
CA PRO A 91 -1.90 9.06 10.27
C PRO A 91 -2.38 8.90 11.71
N LYS A 92 -3.08 7.81 12.05
CA LYS A 92 -3.53 7.56 13.43
C LYS A 92 -2.37 7.20 14.35
N LEU A 93 -1.43 6.36 13.89
CA LEU A 93 -0.30 5.91 14.71
C LEU A 93 0.76 7.01 14.91
N PHE A 94 1.03 7.80 13.87
CA PHE A 94 2.10 8.80 13.88
C PHE A 94 1.61 10.25 14.04
N GLY A 95 0.35 10.54 13.71
CA GLY A 95 -0.23 11.88 13.87
C GLY A 95 -0.48 12.28 15.32
N ASN A 96 -0.86 11.33 16.18
CA ASN A 96 -1.11 11.60 17.61
C ASN A 96 0.18 11.87 18.40
N ARG A 97 1.33 11.33 17.98
CA ARG A 97 2.60 11.53 18.70
C ARG A 97 3.20 12.92 18.52
N PHE A 98 2.96 13.57 17.38
CA PHE A 98 3.49 14.92 17.13
C PHE A 98 2.82 15.98 18.00
N ASN A 99 1.52 15.83 18.30
CA ASN A 99 0.80 16.79 19.14
C ASN A 99 1.22 16.69 20.62
N SER A 100 1.45 15.48 21.15
CA SER A 100 1.77 15.30 22.58
C SER A 100 3.13 15.90 22.98
N THR A 101 4.12 15.90 22.09
CA THR A 101 5.46 16.44 22.39
C THR A 101 5.47 17.98 22.39
N PHE A 102 4.71 18.60 21.48
CA PHE A 102 4.57 20.06 21.45
C PHE A 102 3.80 20.60 22.67
N ASP A 103 2.81 19.86 23.14
CA ASP A 103 1.98 20.26 24.29
C ASP A 103 2.74 20.15 25.63
N SER A 104 3.61 19.13 25.78
CA SER A 104 4.44 18.98 26.97
C SER A 104 5.48 20.09 27.15
N ASP A 105 6.04 20.61 26.04
CA ASP A 105 7.02 21.70 26.10
C ASP A 105 6.37 23.05 26.39
N THR A 106 5.15 23.27 25.89
CA THR A 106 4.40 24.50 26.14
C THR A 106 3.92 24.57 27.60
N THR A 107 3.45 23.45 28.16
CA THR A 107 3.01 23.37 29.56
C THR A 107 4.17 23.54 30.56
N ARG A 108 5.38 23.09 30.22
CA ARG A 108 6.56 23.32 31.08
C ARG A 108 6.97 24.78 31.13
N GLN A 109 6.82 25.56 30.06
CA GLN A 109 7.23 26.96 30.07
C GLN A 109 6.28 27.89 30.86
N SER A 110 5.01 27.52 31.02
CA SER A 110 4.05 28.34 31.79
C SER A 110 4.12 28.13 33.30
N ILE A 111 4.79 27.07 33.78
CA ILE A 111 4.92 26.76 35.21
C ILE A 111 6.10 27.53 35.85
N TRP A 112 7.06 28.01 35.04
CA TRP A 112 8.24 28.76 35.50
C TRP A 112 8.17 30.27 35.22
N ARG A 113 6.98 30.81 34.92
CA ARG A 113 6.70 32.24 34.84
C ARG A 113 5.68 32.63 35.90
#